data_AF-A0A1I1KEC7-F1
#
_entry.id   AF-A0A1I1KEC7-F1
#
_cell.length_a   1.000
_cell.length_b   1.000
_cell.length_c   1.000
_cell.angle_alpha   90.00
_cell.angle_beta   90.00
_cell.angle_gamma   90.00
#
_symmetry.space_group_name_H-M   'P 1'
#
loop_
_entity.id
_entity.type
_entity.pdbx_description
1 polymer ?
#
loop_
_entity_poly.entity_id
_entity_poly.type
_entity_poly.pdbx_seq_one_letter_code
_entity_poly.pdbx_strand_id
1 'polypeptide(L)'
;MALGHSPIIEPALGEVDYGRWLGRSLKEIGIAEPAALSAWLSDPDMVAHGGESLSAFCERVRRWMGPYASPASHTLVVTHASVIKAIVLHALEAPVRAYWQIDVAPLSTLTLSRRQDRWRLSLGESLRFHQ
;
A
#
# COMPACT_ATOMS: atom_id res chain seq x y z
N MET A 1 -15.61 -6.53 20.50
CA MET A 1 -14.37 -7.19 20.01
C MET A 1 -14.75 -8.54 19.43
N ALA A 2 -14.84 -8.68 18.10
CA ALA A 2 -15.60 -9.78 17.48
C ALA A 2 -14.74 -10.89 16.82
N LEU A 3 -13.42 -10.95 17.08
CA LEU A 3 -12.54 -11.99 16.51
C LEU A 3 -11.72 -12.77 17.55
N GLY A 4 -11.87 -12.50 18.85
CA GLY A 4 -11.11 -13.20 19.91
C GLY A 4 -9.59 -12.99 19.89
N HIS A 5 -9.07 -12.20 18.95
CA HIS A 5 -7.66 -11.87 18.80
C HIS A 5 -7.37 -10.43 19.26
N SER A 6 -6.22 -10.22 19.88
CA SER A 6 -5.72 -8.88 20.22
C SER A 6 -4.97 -8.30 19.02
N PRO A 7 -5.41 -7.16 18.44
CA PRO A 7 -4.69 -6.54 17.35
C PRO A 7 -3.34 -5.99 17.83
N ILE A 8 -2.33 -6.06 16.98
CA ILE A 8 -1.03 -5.43 17.18
C ILE A 8 -0.97 -4.23 16.25
N ILE A 9 -0.62 -3.06 16.78
CA ILE A 9 -0.38 -1.87 15.97
C ILE A 9 1.00 -2.02 15.32
N GLU A 10 1.02 -1.95 13.99
CA GLU A 10 2.23 -2.09 13.20
C GLU A 10 2.55 -0.76 12.48
N PRO A 11 3.53 0.02 12.97
CA PRO A 11 3.93 1.28 12.35
C PRO A 11 4.38 1.13 10.89
N ALA A 12 4.97 -0.01 10.52
CA ALA A 12 5.40 -0.26 9.15
C ALA A 12 4.23 -0.41 8.15
N LEU A 13 2.99 -0.51 8.63
CA LEU A 13 1.76 -0.56 7.85
C LEU A 13 0.91 0.72 7.99
N GLY A 14 1.50 1.80 8.49
CA GLY A 14 0.91 3.13 8.42
C GLY A 14 0.92 3.69 7.01
N GLU A 15 -0.03 4.59 6.73
CA GLU A 15 -0.16 5.35 5.48
C GLU A 15 1.14 6.07 5.10
N VAL A 16 1.29 6.40 3.82
CA VAL A 16 2.38 7.22 3.30
C VAL A 16 2.38 8.59 3.99
N ASP A 17 3.54 9.05 4.44
CA ASP A 17 3.68 10.44 4.88
C ASP A 17 3.65 11.39 3.68
N TYR A 18 2.52 12.07 3.49
CA TYR A 18 2.33 13.08 2.44
C TYR A 18 2.81 14.48 2.84
N GLY A 19 3.39 14.67 4.03
CA GLY A 19 3.85 15.98 4.50
C GLY A 19 2.77 17.06 4.40
N ARG A 20 3.07 18.19 3.75
CA ARG A 20 2.11 19.32 3.62
C ARG A 20 0.90 19.02 2.73
N TRP A 21 0.89 17.89 2.02
CA TRP A 21 -0.27 17.46 1.23
C TRP A 21 -1.28 16.68 2.06
N LEU A 22 -0.96 16.32 3.31
CA LEU A 22 -1.86 15.61 4.20
C LEU A 22 -3.21 16.36 4.34
N GLY A 23 -4.31 15.62 4.15
CA GLY A 23 -5.67 16.16 4.24
C GLY A 23 -6.14 16.93 3.02
N ARG A 24 -5.32 17.10 1.98
CA ARG A 24 -5.69 17.75 0.71
C ARG A 24 -6.05 16.71 -0.34
N SER A 25 -7.05 17.02 -1.15
CA SER A 25 -7.39 16.22 -2.33
C SER A 25 -6.37 16.43 -3.44
N LEU A 26 -6.20 15.43 -4.32
CA LEU A 26 -5.38 15.55 -5.53
C LEU A 26 -5.82 16.72 -6.42
N LYS A 27 -7.12 17.06 -6.43
CA LYS A 27 -7.64 18.22 -7.16
C LYS A 27 -7.12 19.53 -6.58
N GLU A 28 -7.15 19.70 -5.26
CA GLU A 28 -6.62 20.90 -4.61
C GLU A 28 -5.11 21.04 -4.78
N ILE A 29 -4.39 19.92 -4.73
CA ILE A 29 -2.95 19.89 -4.98
C ILE A 29 -2.66 20.24 -6.44
N GLY A 30 -3.40 19.67 -7.40
CA GLY A 30 -3.23 19.94 -8.82
C GLY A 30 -3.52 21.39 -9.23
N ILE A 31 -4.39 22.08 -8.49
CA ILE A 31 -4.63 23.52 -8.68
C ILE A 31 -3.49 24.35 -8.07
N ALA A 32 -3.05 24.03 -6.86
CA ALA A 32 -2.08 24.86 -6.14
C ALA A 32 -0.61 24.62 -6.54
N GLU A 33 -0.26 23.37 -6.84
CA GLU A 33 1.12 22.91 -7.05
C GLU A 33 1.21 21.92 -8.26
N PRO A 34 0.73 22.28 -9.47
CA PRO A 34 0.61 21.34 -10.61
C PRO A 34 1.95 20.71 -11.03
N ALA A 35 3.04 21.49 -11.02
CA ALA A 35 4.36 20.98 -11.39
C ALA A 35 4.88 19.94 -10.37
N ALA A 36 4.65 20.18 -9.08
CA ALA A 36 5.02 19.23 -8.03
C ALA A 36 4.19 17.95 -8.11
N LEU A 37 2.88 18.06 -8.40
CA LEU A 37 2.02 16.89 -8.61
C LEU A 37 2.48 16.06 -9.82
N SER A 38 2.80 16.72 -10.94
CA SER A 38 3.29 16.02 -12.14
C SER A 38 4.62 15.31 -11.88
N ALA A 39 5.53 15.93 -11.14
CA ALA A 39 6.80 15.32 -10.75
C ALA A 39 6.57 14.09 -9.86
N TRP A 40 5.67 14.18 -8.86
CA TRP A 40 5.33 13.08 -7.98
C TRP A 40 4.77 11.85 -8.72
N LEU A 41 3.88 12.07 -9.68
CA LEU A 41 3.28 10.99 -10.46
C LEU A 41 4.29 10.32 -11.41
N SER A 42 5.39 11.00 -11.74
CA SER A 42 6.39 10.53 -12.71
C SER A 42 7.64 9.93 -12.04
N ASP A 43 7.95 10.35 -10.82
CA ASP A 43 9.17 9.99 -10.09
C ASP A 43 8.83 9.48 -8.67
N PRO A 44 8.98 8.17 -8.40
CA PRO A 44 8.76 7.59 -7.08
C PRO A 44 9.67 8.10 -5.96
N ASP A 45 10.81 8.73 -6.30
CA ASP A 45 11.75 9.27 -5.32
C ASP A 45 11.47 10.74 -4.98
N MET A 46 10.49 11.35 -5.64
CA MET A 46 10.10 12.73 -5.46
C MET A 46 9.45 12.96 -4.09
N VAL A 47 9.99 13.90 -3.31
CA VAL A 47 9.55 14.23 -1.93
C VAL A 47 9.16 15.70 -1.75
N ALA A 48 8.79 16.40 -2.82
CA ALA A 48 8.53 17.83 -2.78
C ALA A 48 7.48 18.18 -1.73
N HIS A 49 6.51 17.30 -1.42
CA HIS A 49 5.50 17.49 -0.37
C HIS A 49 6.06 17.45 1.07
N GLY A 50 7.33 17.08 1.25
CA GLY A 50 8.05 17.12 2.53
C GLY A 50 7.81 15.93 3.45
N GLY A 51 7.24 14.84 2.93
CA GLY A 51 7.06 13.58 3.64
C GLY A 51 8.02 12.49 3.14
N GLU A 52 7.58 11.23 3.11
CA GLU A 52 8.39 10.12 2.60
C GLU A 52 8.25 9.93 1.08
N SER A 53 9.28 9.40 0.42
CA SER A 53 9.17 9.03 -0.99
C SER A 53 8.38 7.74 -1.16
N LEU A 54 7.79 7.53 -2.34
CA LEU A 54 7.09 6.29 -2.63
C LEU A 54 8.04 5.08 -2.59
N SER A 55 9.28 5.25 -3.06
CA SER A 55 10.31 4.21 -2.95
C SER A 55 10.63 3.84 -1.49
N ALA A 56 10.80 4.84 -0.62
CA ALA A 56 11.06 4.62 0.80
C ALA A 56 9.88 3.92 1.50
N PHE A 57 8.66 4.34 1.16
CA PHE A 57 7.43 3.71 1.61
C PHE A 57 7.35 2.22 1.19
N CYS A 58 7.54 1.92 -0.10
CA CYS A 58 7.52 0.55 -0.60
C CYS A 58 8.60 -0.32 0.08
N GLU A 59 9.78 0.23 0.31
CA GLU A 59 10.86 -0.45 1.00
C GLU A 59 10.55 -0.73 2.48
N ARG A 60 9.88 0.20 3.18
CA ARG A 60 9.39 0.00 4.56
C ARG A 60 8.42 -1.18 4.64
N VAL A 61 7.43 -1.22 3.75
CA VAL A 61 6.44 -2.31 3.67
C VAL A 61 7.11 -3.64 3.30
N ARG A 62 8.06 -3.61 2.36
CA ARG A 62 8.85 -4.79 1.98
C ARG A 62 9.60 -5.40 3.16
N ARG A 63 10.29 -4.57 3.96
CA ARG A 63 11.03 -5.04 5.14
C ARG A 63 10.09 -5.69 6.15
N TRP A 64 8.91 -5.11 6.35
CA TRP A 64 7.90 -5.70 7.21
C TRP A 64 7.40 -7.07 6.70
N MET A 65 7.29 -7.28 5.39
CA MET A 65 6.90 -8.58 4.82
C MET A 65 7.98 -9.67 5.00
N GLY A 66 9.24 -9.30 5.22
CA GLY A 66 10.38 -10.22 5.27
C GLY A 66 10.21 -11.39 6.26
N PRO A 67 9.87 -11.15 7.54
CA PRO A 67 9.64 -12.22 8.53
C PRO A 67 8.47 -13.17 8.18
N TYR A 68 7.47 -12.70 7.42
CA TYR A 68 6.30 -13.49 7.02
C TYR A 68 6.55 -14.38 5.79
N ALA A 69 7.80 -14.46 5.35
CA ALA A 69 8.30 -15.41 4.36
C ALA A 69 8.16 -16.88 4.78
N SER A 70 7.94 -17.16 6.08
CA SER A 70 7.87 -18.51 6.63
C SER A 70 6.47 -19.14 6.47
N PRO A 71 6.35 -20.43 6.08
CA PRO A 71 5.06 -21.08 5.73
C PRO A 71 4.03 -21.25 6.85
N ALA A 72 4.31 -20.82 8.09
CA ALA A 72 3.57 -21.29 9.28
C ALA A 72 2.55 -20.28 9.87
N SER A 73 2.49 -19.02 9.44
CA SER A 73 1.62 -18.01 10.05
C SER A 73 0.51 -17.51 9.12
N HIS A 74 -0.74 -17.68 9.53
CA HIS A 74 -1.87 -16.94 8.94
C HIS A 74 -1.96 -15.57 9.63
N THR A 75 -1.78 -14.49 8.86
CA THR A 75 -1.82 -13.11 9.37
C THR A 75 -2.94 -12.36 8.67
N LEU A 76 -3.85 -11.76 9.45
CA LEU A 76 -4.82 -10.81 8.95
C LEU A 76 -4.28 -9.40 9.11
N VAL A 77 -4.26 -8.63 8.04
CA VAL A 77 -3.80 -7.24 8.02
C VAL A 77 -4.99 -6.34 7.65
N VAL A 78 -5.25 -5.34 8.49
CA VAL A 78 -6.19 -4.26 8.20
C VAL A 78 -5.38 -2.98 8.04
N THR A 79 -5.40 -2.39 6.85
CA THR A 79 -4.52 -1.27 6.49
C THR A 79 -5.13 -0.44 5.36
N HIS A 80 -4.32 0.45 4.79
CA HIS A 80 -4.67 1.42 3.77
C HIS A 80 -4.45 0.88 2.34
N ALA A 81 -5.12 1.49 1.36
CA ALA A 81 -4.96 1.13 -0.04
C ALA A 81 -3.50 1.26 -0.51
N SER A 82 -2.76 2.27 -0.04
CA SER A 82 -1.34 2.47 -0.37
C SER A 82 -0.46 1.29 0.05
N VAL A 83 -0.66 0.80 1.28
CA VAL A 83 0.07 -0.34 1.83
C VAL A 83 -0.26 -1.60 1.04
N ILE A 84 -1.54 -1.81 0.69
CA ILE A 84 -1.95 -2.91 -0.20
C ILE A 84 -1.24 -2.85 -1.55
N LYS A 85 -1.15 -1.67 -2.18
CA LYS A 85 -0.41 -1.49 -3.44
C LYS A 85 1.06 -1.84 -3.27
N ALA A 86 1.73 -1.38 -2.21
CA ALA A 86 3.13 -1.72 -1.93
C ALA A 86 3.34 -3.22 -1.69
N ILE A 87 2.42 -3.87 -0.97
CA ILE A 87 2.39 -5.33 -0.78
C ILE A 87 2.28 -6.05 -2.13
N VAL A 88 1.36 -5.63 -3.00
CA VAL A 88 1.17 -6.20 -4.35
C VAL A 88 2.43 -6.03 -5.19
N LEU A 89 3.04 -4.85 -5.18
CA LEU A 89 4.28 -4.60 -5.92
C LEU A 89 5.40 -5.53 -5.46
N HIS A 90 5.60 -5.66 -4.15
CA HIS A 90 6.62 -6.57 -3.63
C HIS A 90 6.32 -8.03 -3.98
N ALA A 91 5.08 -8.47 -3.80
CA ALA A 91 4.66 -9.84 -4.06
C ALA A 91 4.82 -10.24 -5.54
N LEU A 92 4.61 -9.30 -6.46
CA LEU A 92 4.73 -9.54 -7.91
C LEU A 92 6.10 -9.15 -8.48
N GLU A 93 7.05 -8.74 -7.62
CA GLU A 93 8.37 -8.22 -8.03
C GLU A 93 8.25 -7.10 -9.10
N ALA A 94 7.18 -6.31 -9.00
CA ALA A 94 6.85 -5.27 -9.96
C ALA A 94 7.66 -4.00 -9.66
N PRO A 95 8.02 -3.23 -10.70
CA PRO A 95 8.73 -1.96 -10.50
C PRO A 95 7.85 -0.94 -9.78
N VAL A 96 8.43 -0.09 -8.93
CA VAL A 96 7.69 0.88 -8.09
C VAL A 96 6.76 1.77 -8.91
N ARG A 97 7.12 2.14 -10.15
CA ARG A 97 6.27 2.91 -11.08
C ARG A 97 4.89 2.29 -11.37
N ALA A 98 4.73 0.98 -11.18
CA ALA A 98 3.45 0.30 -11.35
C ALA A 98 2.46 0.61 -10.21
N TYR A 99 2.90 1.26 -9.13
CA TYR A 99 2.06 1.69 -8.01
C TYR A 99 0.81 2.46 -8.47
N TRP A 100 0.98 3.38 -9.42
CA TRP A 100 -0.09 4.21 -9.95
C TRP A 100 -1.11 3.45 -10.81
N GLN A 101 -0.76 2.23 -11.23
CA GLN A 101 -1.60 1.39 -12.10
C GLN A 101 -2.44 0.38 -11.31
N ILE A 102 -2.27 0.33 -9.98
CA ILE A 102 -2.99 -0.60 -9.12
C ILE A 102 -4.15 0.16 -8.47
N ASP A 103 -5.37 -0.32 -8.71
CA ASP A 103 -6.56 0.12 -7.98
C ASP A 103 -6.93 -0.85 -6.87
N VAL A 104 -7.29 -0.28 -5.71
CA VAL A 104 -7.73 -1.04 -4.54
C VAL A 104 -9.06 -0.47 -4.11
N ALA A 105 -10.13 -1.24 -4.29
CA ALA A 105 -11.47 -0.80 -3.91
C ALA A 105 -11.59 -0.67 -2.38
N PRO A 106 -12.40 0.27 -1.87
CA PRO A 106 -12.70 0.35 -0.45
C PRO A 106 -13.26 -0.98 0.08
N LEU A 107 -12.84 -1.38 1.29
CA LEU A 107 -13.28 -2.61 1.95
C LEU A 107 -13.05 -3.90 1.12
N SER A 108 -12.14 -3.86 0.15
CA SER A 108 -11.73 -5.06 -0.59
C SER A 108 -10.79 -5.93 0.24
N THR A 109 -10.72 -7.20 -0.14
CA THR A 109 -9.78 -8.15 0.45
C THR A 109 -8.83 -8.67 -0.64
N LEU A 110 -7.57 -8.85 -0.28
CA LEU A 110 -6.61 -9.64 -1.05
C LEU A 110 -6.05 -10.73 -0.16
N THR A 111 -5.72 -11.87 -0.75
CA THR A 111 -5.01 -12.95 -0.07
C THR A 111 -3.67 -13.15 -0.73
N LEU A 112 -2.62 -13.14 0.09
CA LEU A 112 -1.29 -13.58 -0.32
C LEU A 112 -1.01 -14.96 0.26
N SER A 113 -0.52 -15.85 -0.59
CA SER A 113 0.00 -17.15 -0.18
C SER A 113 1.40 -17.33 -0.75
N ARG A 114 2.28 -18.02 -0.02
CA ARG A 114 3.65 -18.26 -0.48
C ARG A 114 3.85 -19.75 -0.76
N ARG A 115 4.37 -20.08 -1.96
CA ARG A 115 4.74 -21.46 -2.33
C ARG A 115 6.12 -21.42 -3.00
N GLN A 116 7.06 -22.24 -2.51
CA GLN A 116 8.40 -22.39 -3.10
C GLN A 116 9.06 -21.02 -3.38
N ASP A 117 9.11 -20.19 -2.33
CA ASP A 117 9.71 -18.84 -2.33
C ASP A 117 8.94 -17.74 -3.10
N ARG A 118 7.90 -18.09 -3.86
CA ARG A 118 7.09 -17.11 -4.63
C ARG A 118 5.78 -16.77 -3.94
N TRP A 119 5.42 -15.49 -4.01
CA TRP A 119 4.09 -15.04 -3.62
C TRP A 119 3.07 -15.32 -4.72
N ARG A 120 1.86 -15.67 -4.30
CA ARG A 120 0.67 -15.75 -5.14
C ARG A 120 -0.38 -14.84 -4.56
N LEU A 121 -0.84 -13.91 -5.38
CA LEU A 121 -1.94 -12.99 -5.11
C LEU A 121 -3.27 -13.61 -5.57
N SER A 122 -4.26 -13.60 -4.71
CA SER A 122 -5.67 -13.84 -5.05
C SER A 122 -6.48 -12.62 -4.65
N LEU A 123 -7.30 -12.12 -5.56
CA LEU A 123 -8.26 -11.06 -5.26
C LEU A 123 -9.46 -11.71 -4.57
N GLY A 124 -9.90 -11.14 -3.45
CA GLY A 124 -11.15 -11.54 -2.82
C GLY A 124 -12.35 -11.06 -3.65
N GLU A 125 -13.49 -11.70 -3.45
CA GLU A 125 -14.73 -11.20 -4.07
C GLU A 125 -15.08 -9.84 -3.46
N SER A 126 -15.24 -8.81 -4.31
CA SER A 126 -15.80 -7.54 -3.87
C SER A 126 -17.19 -7.80 -3.31
N LEU A 127 -17.45 -7.39 -2.07
CA LEU A 127 -18.81 -7.30 -1.53
C LEU A 127 -19.57 -6.28 -2.38
N ARG A 128 -20.24 -6.76 -3.42
CA ARG A 128 -21.12 -5.93 -4.25
C ARG A 128 -22.35 -5.61 -3.41
N PHE A 129 -22.32 -4.46 -2.72
CA PHE A 129 -23.53 -3.83 -2.25
C PHE A 129 -24.33 -3.43 -3.50
N HIS A 130 -25.30 -4.26 -3.88
CA HIS A 130 -26.32 -3.87 -4.85
C HIS A 130 -27.08 -2.71 -4.19
N GLN A 131 -27.01 -1.53 -4.81
CA GLN A 131 -27.98 -0.46 -4.61
C GLN A 131 -29.18 -0.73 -5.53
#